data_AF-A0A7S2JLJ3-F1
#
_entry.id   AF-A0A7S2JLJ3-F1
#
_cell.length_a   1.000
_cell.length_b   1.000
_cell.length_c   1.000
_cell.angle_alpha   90.00
_cell.angle_beta   90.00
_cell.angle_gamma   90.00
#
_symmetry.space_group_name_H-M   'P 1'
#
loop_
_entity.id
_entity.type
_entity.pdbx_description
1 polymer ?
#
loop_
_entity_poly.entity_id
_entity_poly.type
_entity_poly.pdbx_seq_one_letter_code
_entity_poly.pdbx_strand_id
1 'polypeptide(L)'
;GAGEAAAASGAAKSSWRSSARGAPPPELLRVQGQLRAICGVYRLEAIPFNGRPVYKKERAEAYLLYTSLKDWMVSGRADAGGNRCEGWAYVTDPADTPDEVCGVWKVSGPRGWEEDASLCVTVFEGLPEDMRAGLGYDDGSFIARRLAADDRGVLLVPLQEPEVLEEVLFAPDEALPPLVDSRAGACPHITTAENAQRELRCWLRWLLRDRLDAQRRRVLAQAQVGASLCRLFACAALQQLEQAAEEPPMTPQRRDKK
;
A
#
# COMPACT_ATOMS: atom_id res chain seq x y z
N GLY A 1 23.61 22.99 49.96
CA GLY A 1 23.95 22.58 48.59
C GLY A 1 23.02 21.45 48.21
N ALA A 2 21.98 21.76 47.43
CA ALA A 2 21.09 20.77 46.84
C ALA A 2 21.44 20.73 45.34
N GLY A 3 21.92 19.58 44.88
CA GLY A 3 22.38 19.38 43.51
C GLY A 3 21.22 19.15 42.56
N GLU A 4 21.17 20.01 41.56
CA GLU A 4 20.33 20.00 40.37
C GLU A 4 20.84 18.90 39.42
N ALA A 5 19.99 17.96 39.03
CA ALA A 5 20.29 16.96 38.01
C ALA A 5 19.24 17.05 36.90
N ALA A 6 19.54 17.87 35.89
CA ALA A 6 18.80 17.97 34.64
C ALA A 6 19.01 16.68 33.83
N ALA A 7 17.92 15.97 33.55
CA ALA A 7 17.90 14.85 32.60
C ALA A 7 17.87 15.42 31.17
N ALA A 8 19.03 15.42 30.52
CA ALA A 8 19.15 15.71 29.09
C ALA A 8 18.71 14.48 28.27
N SER A 9 17.56 14.58 27.62
CA SER A 9 17.09 13.66 26.58
C SER A 9 17.99 13.80 25.35
N GLY A 10 18.94 12.89 25.19
CA GLY A 10 19.83 12.82 24.03
C GLY A 10 19.11 12.22 22.82
N ALA A 11 18.70 13.07 21.88
CA ALA A 11 18.32 12.66 20.54
C ALA A 11 19.53 12.01 19.86
N ALA A 12 19.49 10.69 19.69
CA ALA A 12 20.49 9.93 18.95
C ALA A 12 20.39 10.25 17.45
N LYS A 13 21.12 11.28 17.01
CA LYS A 13 21.31 11.60 15.60
C LYS A 13 22.08 10.46 14.94
N SER A 14 21.42 9.77 14.01
CA SER A 14 21.94 8.67 13.22
C SER A 14 23.23 9.06 12.50
N SER A 15 24.31 8.36 12.86
CA SER A 15 25.66 8.58 12.31
C SER A 15 25.79 7.89 10.95
N TRP A 16 25.14 8.43 9.92
CA TRP A 16 25.50 8.16 8.53
C TRP A 16 26.74 8.98 8.18
N ARG A 17 27.92 8.47 8.58
CA ARG A 17 29.19 8.96 8.06
C ARG A 17 29.91 7.84 7.36
N SER A 18 30.24 8.13 6.09
CA SER A 18 31.31 7.55 5.28
C SER A 18 30.95 6.32 4.42
N SER A 19 30.34 6.57 3.26
CA SER A 19 30.93 6.16 1.97
C SER A 19 30.22 6.79 0.76
N ALA A 20 31.03 7.47 -0.05
CA ALA A 20 30.89 7.81 -1.47
C ALA A 20 29.51 8.25 -2.04
N ARG A 21 29.39 9.57 -2.30
CA ARG A 21 28.65 10.22 -3.41
C ARG A 21 27.12 10.06 -3.54
N GLY A 22 26.43 9.36 -2.64
CA GLY A 22 24.96 9.31 -2.63
C GLY A 22 24.33 10.43 -1.79
N ALA A 23 23.10 10.81 -2.15
CA ALA A 23 22.19 11.47 -1.22
C ALA A 23 22.01 10.57 0.03
N PRO A 24 21.70 11.14 1.21
CA PRO A 24 21.38 10.30 2.38
C PRO A 24 20.21 9.36 2.03
N PRO A 25 20.20 8.11 2.51
CA PRO A 25 19.10 7.21 2.26
C PRO A 25 17.79 7.81 2.80
N PRO A 26 16.65 7.54 2.16
CA PRO A 26 15.35 7.93 2.67
C PRO A 26 15.13 7.45 4.10
N GLU A 27 14.50 8.25 4.96
CA GLU A 27 14.18 7.81 6.33
C GLU A 27 13.00 6.82 6.34
N LEU A 28 12.05 7.02 5.44
CA LEU A 28 10.82 6.26 5.35
C LEU A 28 10.61 5.78 3.92
N LEU A 29 10.23 4.52 3.81
CA LEU A 29 9.89 3.87 2.57
C LEU A 29 8.50 3.25 2.65
N ARG A 30 7.81 3.20 1.53
CA ARG A 30 6.56 2.47 1.38
C ARG A 30 6.76 1.29 0.44
N VAL A 31 6.45 0.10 0.95
CA VAL A 31 6.41 -1.14 0.18
C VAL A 31 4.96 -1.42 -0.21
N GLN A 32 4.71 -1.63 -1.50
CA GLN A 32 3.42 -2.02 -2.07
C GLN A 32 3.60 -3.27 -2.91
N GLY A 33 2.54 -4.08 -3.10
CA GLY A 33 2.58 -5.32 -3.88
C GLY A 33 1.36 -6.21 -3.63
N GLN A 34 1.39 -7.43 -4.18
CA GLN A 34 0.32 -8.44 -3.98
C GLN A 34 0.39 -9.06 -2.60
N LEU A 35 1.61 -9.36 -2.11
CA LEU A 35 1.80 -9.97 -0.79
C LEU A 35 1.55 -8.94 0.33
N ARG A 36 0.32 -8.91 0.83
CA ARG A 36 -0.11 -7.91 1.84
C ARG A 36 0.69 -7.94 3.14
N ALA A 37 1.19 -9.11 3.54
CA ALA A 37 1.98 -9.26 4.76
C ALA A 37 3.24 -8.37 4.78
N ILE A 38 3.84 -8.08 3.62
CA ILE A 38 5.03 -7.23 3.50
C ILE A 38 4.71 -5.79 3.08
N CYS A 39 3.47 -5.48 2.69
CA CYS A 39 3.08 -4.12 2.33
C CYS A 39 2.99 -3.23 3.58
N GLY A 40 3.44 -1.98 3.48
CA GLY A 40 3.38 -1.01 4.58
C GLY A 40 4.49 0.03 4.54
N VAL A 41 4.62 0.78 5.62
CA VAL A 41 5.68 1.78 5.81
C VAL A 41 6.85 1.13 6.55
N TYR A 42 8.05 1.41 6.10
CA TYR A 42 9.31 0.91 6.61
C TYR A 42 10.19 2.10 7.00
N ARG A 43 10.80 2.03 8.18
CA ARG A 43 11.66 3.08 8.74
C ARG A 43 13.11 2.64 8.75
N LEU A 44 14.00 3.55 8.38
CA LEU A 44 15.43 3.35 8.41
C LEU A 44 15.93 3.05 9.83
N GLU A 45 16.66 1.96 9.96
CA GLU A 45 17.34 1.56 11.19
C GLU A 45 18.71 2.21 11.31
N ALA A 46 19.17 2.41 12.55
CA ALA A 46 20.45 3.06 12.81
C ALA A 46 21.66 2.20 12.38
N ILE A 47 21.50 0.88 12.38
CA ILE A 47 22.58 -0.07 12.12
C ILE A 47 22.40 -0.64 10.70
N PRO A 48 23.33 -0.38 9.78
CA PRO A 48 23.29 -0.97 8.44
C PRO A 48 23.68 -2.46 8.48
N PHE A 49 23.29 -3.19 7.43
CA PHE A 49 23.63 -4.60 7.23
C PHE A 49 24.26 -4.78 5.85
N ASN A 50 25.38 -5.50 5.78
CA ASN A 50 26.17 -5.68 4.55
C ASN A 50 26.52 -4.36 3.83
N GLY A 51 26.75 -3.28 4.58
CA GLY A 51 27.10 -1.96 4.03
C GLY A 51 25.95 -1.23 3.34
N ARG A 52 24.70 -1.69 3.53
CA ARG A 52 23.49 -1.10 2.98
C ARG A 52 22.52 -0.70 4.11
N PRO A 53 21.64 0.28 3.86
CA PRO A 53 20.60 0.64 4.82
C PRO A 53 19.66 -0.55 5.08
N VAL A 54 19.20 -0.65 6.32
CA VAL A 54 18.17 -1.61 6.75
C VAL A 54 16.95 -0.82 7.13
N TYR A 55 15.78 -1.32 6.75
CA TYR A 55 14.52 -0.70 7.13
C TYR A 55 13.63 -1.69 7.87
N LYS A 56 13.01 -1.25 8.97
CA LYS A 56 12.05 -2.03 9.74
C LYS A 56 10.63 -1.57 9.46
N LYS A 57 9.72 -2.51 9.20
CA LYS A 57 8.29 -2.25 9.00
C LYS A 57 7.67 -1.68 10.28
N GLU A 58 6.90 -0.60 10.15
CA GLU A 58 6.17 -0.05 11.29
C GLU A 58 5.14 -1.08 11.80
N ARG A 59 5.14 -1.32 13.11
CA ARG A 59 4.21 -2.22 13.84
C ARG A 59 4.28 -3.70 13.45
N ALA A 60 5.35 -4.15 12.81
CA ALA A 60 5.56 -5.56 12.48
C ALA A 60 7.05 -5.94 12.51
N GLU A 61 7.34 -7.21 12.80
CA GLU A 61 8.69 -7.76 12.70
C GLU A 61 8.97 -8.18 11.25
N ALA A 62 9.16 -7.18 10.39
CA ALA A 62 9.61 -7.35 9.02
C ALA A 62 10.69 -6.32 8.71
N TYR A 63 11.74 -6.76 8.03
CA TYR A 63 12.94 -6.00 7.72
C TYR A 63 13.18 -6.06 6.22
N LEU A 64 13.54 -4.93 5.64
CA LEU A 64 14.01 -4.79 4.27
C LEU A 64 15.51 -4.50 4.31
N LEU A 65 16.31 -5.43 3.80
CA LEU A 65 17.76 -5.43 3.95
C LEU A 65 18.44 -5.96 2.68
N TYR A 66 19.74 -5.71 2.58
CA TYR A 66 20.57 -6.26 1.50
C TYR A 66 21.38 -7.45 2.00
N THR A 67 21.24 -8.58 1.34
CA THR A 67 21.82 -9.86 1.75
C THR A 67 23.27 -10.02 1.26
N SER A 68 23.98 -11.00 1.82
CA SER A 68 25.33 -11.35 1.36
C SER A 68 25.34 -11.90 -0.07
N LEU A 69 24.19 -12.44 -0.51
CA LEU A 69 23.96 -12.96 -1.86
C LEU A 69 23.76 -11.87 -2.92
N LYS A 70 23.86 -10.59 -2.53
CA LYS A 70 23.66 -9.43 -3.42
C LYS A 70 22.20 -9.25 -3.88
N ASP A 71 21.28 -9.63 -2.99
CA ASP A 71 19.84 -9.44 -3.19
C ASP A 71 19.27 -8.50 -2.12
N TRP A 72 18.37 -7.61 -2.52
CA TRP A 72 17.44 -6.96 -1.60
C TRP A 72 16.38 -7.97 -1.16
N MET A 73 16.06 -8.00 0.13
CA MET A 73 15.16 -9.00 0.70
C MET A 73 14.28 -8.40 1.78
N VAL A 74 13.01 -8.82 1.81
CA VAL A 74 12.10 -8.63 2.94
C VAL A 74 12.07 -9.90 3.77
N SER A 75 12.42 -9.83 5.05
CA SER A 75 12.47 -10.98 5.96
C SER A 75 11.97 -10.64 7.36
N GLY A 76 11.66 -11.65 8.18
CA GLY A 76 11.26 -11.48 9.57
C GLY A 76 12.41 -11.18 10.54
N ARG A 77 13.65 -11.08 10.05
CA ARG A 77 14.84 -10.82 10.87
C ARG A 77 15.73 -9.75 10.25
N ALA A 78 16.41 -8.99 11.11
CA ALA A 78 17.32 -7.93 10.73
C ALA A 78 18.67 -8.43 10.16
N ASP A 79 18.96 -9.73 10.30
CA ASP A 79 20.20 -10.39 9.88
C ASP A 79 19.95 -11.54 8.89
N ALA A 80 18.75 -11.59 8.30
CA ALA A 80 18.43 -12.57 7.28
C ALA A 80 19.35 -12.42 6.06
N GLY A 81 19.76 -13.54 5.46
CA GLY A 81 20.65 -13.52 4.30
C GLY A 81 22.13 -13.79 4.59
N GLY A 82 22.45 -14.34 5.77
CA GLY A 82 23.73 -15.01 6.04
C GLY A 82 23.82 -16.39 5.38
N ASN A 83 23.06 -17.37 5.89
CA ASN A 83 23.14 -18.78 5.43
C ASN A 83 21.79 -19.43 5.06
N ARG A 84 20.65 -18.74 5.22
CA ARG A 84 19.32 -19.28 4.89
C ARG A 84 18.45 -18.19 4.27
N CYS A 85 17.80 -18.53 3.15
CA CYS A 85 16.79 -17.68 2.51
C CYS A 85 15.47 -17.79 3.29
N GLU A 86 15.35 -17.07 4.40
CA GLU A 86 14.13 -16.97 5.22
C GLU A 86 13.37 -15.67 4.91
N GLY A 87 13.29 -15.31 3.63
CA GLY A 87 12.61 -14.11 3.15
C GLY A 87 11.17 -14.38 2.71
N TRP A 88 10.37 -13.32 2.63
CA TRP A 88 9.05 -13.31 1.99
C TRP A 88 9.10 -12.71 0.58
N ALA A 89 10.06 -11.83 0.32
CA ALA A 89 10.31 -11.27 -1.00
C ALA A 89 11.79 -11.02 -1.20
N TYR A 90 12.29 -11.15 -2.42
CA TYR A 90 13.65 -10.76 -2.77
C TYR A 90 13.77 -10.30 -4.23
N VAL A 91 14.83 -9.57 -4.52
CA VAL A 91 15.20 -9.13 -5.86
C VAL A 91 16.72 -9.00 -5.96
N THR A 92 17.29 -9.51 -7.03
CA THR A 92 18.72 -9.36 -7.33
C THR A 92 18.92 -8.04 -8.06
N ASP A 93 19.37 -7.01 -7.35
CA ASP A 93 19.57 -5.67 -7.89
C ASP A 93 20.72 -4.97 -7.13
N PRO A 94 21.71 -4.38 -7.82
CA PRO A 94 22.86 -3.76 -7.19
C PRO A 94 22.58 -2.40 -6.52
N ALA A 95 21.36 -1.87 -6.60
CA ALA A 95 20.97 -0.58 -6.06
C ALA A 95 21.49 -0.30 -4.64
N ASP A 96 21.85 0.97 -4.38
CA ASP A 96 22.38 1.41 -3.09
C ASP A 96 21.28 1.52 -2.03
N THR A 97 20.08 1.84 -2.49
CA THR A 97 18.86 1.91 -1.68
C THR A 97 17.73 1.13 -2.35
N PRO A 98 16.77 0.59 -1.60
CA PRO A 98 15.76 -0.29 -2.17
C PRO A 98 14.71 0.43 -3.02
N ASP A 99 14.54 1.75 -2.88
CA ASP A 99 13.69 2.58 -3.75
C ASP A 99 14.29 2.81 -5.15
N GLU A 100 15.59 2.59 -5.33
CA GLU A 100 16.27 2.65 -6.62
C GLU A 100 16.25 1.31 -7.37
N VAL A 101 15.70 0.25 -6.76
CA VAL A 101 15.60 -1.08 -7.38
C VAL A 101 14.74 -1.01 -8.64
N CYS A 102 15.29 -1.51 -9.74
CA CYS A 102 14.61 -1.59 -11.03
C CYS A 102 14.25 -3.05 -11.40
N GLY A 103 14.80 -4.03 -10.68
CA GLY A 103 14.51 -5.44 -10.87
C GLY A 103 13.07 -5.85 -10.52
N VAL A 104 12.62 -6.97 -11.09
CA VAL A 104 11.33 -7.58 -10.75
C VAL A 104 11.48 -8.40 -9.48
N TRP A 105 10.67 -8.08 -8.47
CA TRP A 105 10.67 -8.80 -7.20
C TRP A 105 10.07 -10.19 -7.34
N LYS A 106 10.58 -11.11 -6.53
CA LYS A 106 10.03 -12.44 -6.33
C LYS A 106 9.47 -12.57 -4.93
N VAL A 107 8.25 -13.07 -4.80
CA VAL A 107 7.54 -13.26 -3.54
C VAL A 107 7.34 -14.74 -3.24
N SER A 108 7.32 -15.09 -1.96
CA SER A 108 7.05 -16.46 -1.52
C SER A 108 5.57 -16.78 -1.72
N GLY A 109 5.29 -17.65 -2.68
CA GLY A 109 3.97 -18.17 -3.01
C GLY A 109 3.81 -19.66 -2.65
N PRO A 110 2.61 -20.23 -2.85
CA PRO A 110 2.32 -21.63 -2.51
C PRO A 110 3.11 -22.63 -3.36
N ARG A 111 3.61 -22.22 -4.53
CA ARG A 111 4.40 -23.06 -5.45
C ARG A 111 5.89 -22.73 -5.42
N GLY A 112 6.33 -21.91 -4.46
CA GLY A 112 7.70 -21.40 -4.37
C GLY A 112 7.77 -19.91 -4.71
N TRP A 113 8.90 -19.48 -5.24
CA TRP A 113 9.14 -18.07 -5.57
C TRP A 113 8.44 -17.70 -6.88
N GLU A 114 7.54 -16.72 -6.81
CA GLU A 114 6.75 -16.22 -7.94
C GLU A 114 7.10 -14.75 -8.19
N GLU A 115 7.14 -14.32 -9.45
CA GLU A 115 7.41 -12.93 -9.79
C GLU A 115 6.20 -12.03 -9.47
N ASP A 116 6.44 -10.93 -8.76
CA ASP A 116 5.45 -9.90 -8.48
C ASP A 116 5.92 -8.56 -9.06
N ALA A 117 5.56 -8.31 -10.32
CA ALA A 117 5.84 -7.05 -11.01
C ALA A 117 5.09 -5.85 -10.41
N SER A 118 4.11 -6.08 -9.52
CA SER A 118 3.44 -4.99 -8.81
C SER A 118 4.14 -4.58 -7.53
N LEU A 119 5.13 -5.37 -7.07
CA LEU A 119 5.88 -5.04 -5.87
C LEU A 119 6.85 -3.90 -6.18
N CYS A 120 6.68 -2.78 -5.50
CA CYS A 120 7.56 -1.63 -5.59
C CYS A 120 7.87 -1.06 -4.21
N VAL A 121 9.04 -0.41 -4.12
CA VAL A 121 9.49 0.34 -2.95
C VAL A 121 9.61 1.79 -3.39
N THR A 122 8.99 2.69 -2.65
CA THR A 122 8.99 4.12 -2.97
C THR A 122 9.33 4.94 -1.74
N VAL A 123 9.95 6.10 -1.96
CA VAL A 123 10.18 7.08 -0.89
C VAL A 123 8.83 7.52 -0.31
N PHE A 124 8.72 7.46 1.02
CA PHE A 124 7.53 7.91 1.73
C PHE A 124 7.86 9.17 2.52
N GLU A 125 7.41 10.31 2.01
CA GLU A 125 7.39 11.55 2.78
C GLU A 125 6.24 11.43 3.78
N GLY A 126 6.57 10.97 4.99
CA GLY A 126 5.59 10.77 6.04
C GLY A 126 4.79 12.03 6.35
N LEU A 127 3.64 11.85 7.02
CA LEU A 127 2.96 12.98 7.65
C LEU A 127 3.88 13.56 8.74
N PRO A 128 3.93 14.90 8.89
CA PRO A 128 4.63 15.56 9.98
C PRO A 128 4.29 14.94 11.36
N GLU A 129 5.27 14.85 12.28
CA GLU A 129 5.09 14.21 13.60
C GLU A 129 3.92 14.78 14.39
N ASP A 130 3.67 16.08 14.28
CA ASP A 130 2.53 16.77 14.89
C ASP A 130 1.18 16.28 14.33
N MET A 131 1.11 16.04 13.01
CA MET A 131 -0.08 15.43 12.40
C MET A 131 -0.22 13.95 12.77
N ARG A 132 0.89 13.21 12.88
CA ARG A 132 0.88 11.81 13.32
C ARG A 132 0.38 11.66 14.75
N ALA A 133 0.89 12.50 15.66
CA ALA A 133 0.47 12.53 17.06
C ALA A 133 -1.02 12.94 17.18
N GLY A 134 -1.46 13.96 16.43
CA GLY A 134 -2.85 14.42 16.43
C GLY A 134 -3.84 13.38 15.87
N LEU A 135 -3.40 12.52 14.95
CA LEU A 135 -4.21 11.44 14.37
C LEU A 135 -4.11 10.11 15.13
N GLY A 136 -3.32 10.04 16.20
CA GLY A 136 -3.12 8.78 16.91
C GLY A 136 -2.34 7.73 16.11
N TYR A 137 -1.52 8.18 15.16
CA TYR A 137 -0.81 7.33 14.22
C TYR A 137 0.29 6.50 14.91
N ASP A 138 0.80 6.93 16.06
CA ASP A 138 1.89 6.25 16.76
C ASP A 138 1.42 5.41 17.95
N ASP A 139 0.29 5.75 18.56
CA ASP A 139 -0.28 5.05 19.73
C ASP A 139 -1.38 4.02 19.37
N GLY A 140 -1.81 4.00 18.10
CA GLY A 140 -2.87 3.09 17.63
C GLY A 140 -4.25 3.44 18.19
N SER A 141 -4.45 4.69 18.63
CA SER A 141 -5.72 5.18 19.14
C SER A 141 -6.82 5.20 18.07
N PHE A 142 -8.05 5.45 18.52
CA PHE A 142 -9.30 5.23 17.78
C PHE A 142 -9.35 5.92 16.40
N ILE A 143 -8.61 7.02 16.21
CA ILE A 143 -8.52 7.77 14.95
C ILE A 143 -7.67 7.03 13.91
N ALA A 144 -6.54 6.40 14.28
CA ALA A 144 -5.76 5.55 13.40
C ALA A 144 -6.46 4.22 13.04
N ARG A 145 -7.40 3.75 13.87
CA ARG A 145 -8.31 2.65 13.51
C ARG A 145 -9.43 3.09 12.57
N ARG A 146 -9.85 4.37 12.62
CA ARG A 146 -10.94 4.94 11.81
C ARG A 146 -10.48 5.51 10.47
N LEU A 147 -9.24 6.02 10.39
CA LEU A 147 -8.54 6.40 9.18
C LEU A 147 -7.61 5.28 8.74
N ALA A 148 -8.14 4.05 8.63
CA ALA A 148 -7.45 3.04 7.87
C ALA A 148 -7.58 3.45 6.39
N ALA A 149 -6.52 4.05 5.84
CA ALA A 149 -6.36 3.99 4.41
C ALA A 149 -6.30 2.51 4.04
N ASP A 150 -7.10 2.07 3.07
CA ASP A 150 -6.89 0.75 2.51
C ASP A 150 -5.46 0.67 1.94
N ASP A 151 -5.01 -0.54 1.58
CA ASP A 151 -3.69 -0.78 1.01
C ASP A 151 -3.39 0.06 -0.26
N ARG A 152 -4.38 0.81 -0.77
CA ARG A 152 -4.34 1.66 -1.97
C ARG A 152 -4.28 3.16 -1.65
N GLY A 153 -4.22 3.55 -0.37
CA GLY A 153 -4.13 4.96 0.02
C GLY A 153 -5.44 5.73 -0.16
N VAL A 154 -6.59 5.05 -0.17
CA VAL A 154 -7.90 5.70 -0.17
C VAL A 154 -8.28 6.01 1.27
N LEU A 155 -8.41 7.30 1.62
CA LEU A 155 -8.98 7.72 2.88
C LEU A 155 -10.43 7.21 2.97
N LEU A 156 -10.69 6.25 3.84
CA LEU A 156 -12.04 5.92 4.24
C LEU A 156 -12.53 7.04 5.17
N VAL A 157 -13.30 7.98 4.63
CA VAL A 157 -14.13 8.85 5.47
C VAL A 157 -15.21 7.93 6.06
N PRO A 158 -15.34 7.81 7.40
CA PRO A 158 -16.39 7.01 7.98
C PRO A 158 -17.73 7.61 7.56
N LEU A 159 -18.59 6.80 6.94
CA LEU A 159 -19.99 7.12 6.58
C LEU A 159 -20.89 7.50 7.78
N GLN A 160 -20.31 7.73 8.97
CA GLN A 160 -21.02 8.10 10.19
C GLN A 160 -21.25 9.61 10.31
N GLU A 161 -20.66 10.43 9.44
CA GLU A 161 -20.99 11.85 9.27
C GLU A 161 -21.42 12.10 7.82
N PRO A 162 -22.63 11.65 7.43
CA PRO A 162 -23.16 11.91 6.10
C PRO A 162 -23.23 13.41 5.81
N GLU A 163 -23.38 14.25 6.85
CA GLU A 163 -23.47 15.70 6.75
C GLU A 163 -22.23 16.34 6.11
N VAL A 164 -21.02 15.88 6.43
CA VAL A 164 -19.77 16.44 5.87
C VAL A 164 -19.56 15.96 4.43
N LEU A 165 -19.86 14.69 4.16
CA LEU A 165 -19.80 14.15 2.80
C LEU A 165 -20.88 14.78 1.92
N GLU A 166 -22.07 15.03 2.46
CA GLU A 166 -23.16 15.72 1.79
C GLU A 166 -22.84 17.21 1.59
N GLU A 167 -22.22 17.90 2.54
CA GLU A 167 -21.77 19.28 2.36
C GLU A 167 -20.70 19.38 1.26
N VAL A 168 -19.82 18.39 1.15
CA VAL A 168 -18.78 18.34 0.11
C VAL A 168 -19.35 17.94 -1.26
N LEU A 169 -20.33 17.02 -1.31
CA LEU A 169 -20.91 16.47 -2.55
C LEU A 169 -22.14 17.25 -3.07
N PHE A 170 -22.92 17.88 -2.20
CA PHE A 170 -24.16 18.61 -2.51
C PHE A 170 -24.05 20.12 -2.34
N ALA A 171 -22.88 20.66 -1.96
CA ALA A 171 -22.65 22.09 -2.16
C ALA A 171 -22.97 22.42 -3.63
N PRO A 172 -23.75 23.49 -3.89
CA PRO A 172 -24.15 23.84 -5.25
C PRO A 172 -22.93 23.91 -6.14
N ASP A 173 -23.05 23.38 -7.38
CA ASP A 173 -22.04 23.51 -8.43
C ASP A 173 -21.82 25.02 -8.65
N GLU A 174 -20.92 25.59 -7.87
CA GLU A 174 -20.40 26.91 -8.11
C GLU A 174 -19.60 26.75 -9.38
N ALA A 175 -20.12 27.33 -10.48
CA ALA A 175 -19.54 27.20 -11.80
C ALA A 175 -18.03 27.37 -11.69
N LEU A 176 -17.30 26.29 -12.02
CA LEU A 176 -15.85 26.32 -12.08
C LEU A 176 -15.48 27.57 -12.89
N PRO A 177 -14.63 28.47 -12.34
CA PRO A 177 -14.15 29.58 -13.14
C PRO A 177 -13.56 28.98 -14.44
N PRO A 178 -13.83 29.59 -15.60
CA PRO A 178 -13.43 29.01 -16.89
C PRO A 178 -11.94 28.67 -16.83
N LEU A 179 -11.60 27.44 -17.25
CA LEU A 179 -10.20 27.01 -17.40
C LEU A 179 -9.50 27.98 -18.35
N VAL A 180 -8.82 28.97 -17.78
CA VAL A 180 -7.98 29.89 -18.54
C VAL A 180 -6.72 29.11 -18.90
N ASP A 181 -6.44 28.97 -20.19
CA ASP A 181 -5.24 28.31 -20.74
C ASP A 181 -3.98 28.90 -20.09
N SER A 182 -3.51 28.25 -19.03
CA SER A 182 -2.44 28.74 -18.16
C SER A 182 -1.11 28.17 -18.64
N ARG A 183 -0.56 28.75 -19.70
CA ARG A 183 0.80 28.44 -20.20
C ARG A 183 1.92 29.15 -19.43
N ALA A 184 1.61 29.92 -18.39
CA ALA A 184 2.62 30.55 -17.53
C ALA A 184 2.30 30.20 -16.08
N GLY A 185 3.27 29.67 -15.34
CA GLY A 185 3.14 29.13 -13.98
C GLY A 185 2.82 30.13 -12.86
N ALA A 186 2.02 31.16 -13.14
CA ALA A 186 1.38 31.99 -12.14
C ALA A 186 -0.13 31.77 -12.24
N CYS A 187 -0.82 31.56 -11.12
CA CYS A 187 -2.28 31.54 -11.04
C CYS A 187 -2.75 32.99 -10.74
N PRO A 188 -2.97 33.85 -11.75
CA PRO A 188 -3.27 35.28 -11.52
C PRO A 188 -4.59 35.53 -10.80
N HIS A 189 -5.45 34.51 -10.67
CA HIS A 189 -6.73 34.57 -9.97
C HIS A 189 -6.61 34.31 -8.46
N ILE A 190 -5.48 33.75 -8.00
CA ILE A 190 -5.22 33.49 -6.58
C ILE A 190 -4.48 34.70 -5.98
N THR A 191 -5.20 35.81 -5.84
CA THR A 191 -4.67 37.05 -5.25
C THR A 191 -4.93 37.16 -3.76
N THR A 192 -5.81 36.31 -3.21
CA THR A 192 -6.19 36.29 -1.80
C THR A 192 -6.12 34.87 -1.23
N ALA A 193 -5.94 34.77 0.10
CA ALA A 193 -5.98 33.50 0.80
C ALA A 193 -7.35 32.80 0.66
N GLU A 194 -8.44 33.56 0.60
CA GLU A 194 -9.79 33.06 0.38
C GLU A 194 -9.93 32.42 -1.01
N ASN A 195 -9.39 33.04 -2.06
CA ASN A 195 -9.40 32.46 -3.40
C ASN A 195 -8.54 31.19 -3.48
N ALA A 196 -7.41 31.14 -2.76
CA ALA A 196 -6.57 29.95 -2.67
C ALA A 196 -7.31 28.79 -1.99
N GLN A 197 -8.01 29.08 -0.88
CA GLN A 197 -8.83 28.08 -0.17
C GLN A 197 -9.98 27.57 -1.04
N ARG A 198 -10.61 28.46 -1.81
CA ARG A 198 -11.69 28.10 -2.74
C ARG A 198 -11.19 27.17 -3.85
N GLU A 199 -10.08 27.51 -4.50
CA GLU A 199 -9.45 26.67 -5.52
C GLU A 199 -9.03 25.30 -4.97
N LEU A 200 -8.42 25.27 -3.79
CA LEU A 200 -8.06 24.02 -3.11
C LEU A 200 -9.28 23.15 -2.82
N ARG A 201 -10.40 23.75 -2.37
CA ARG A 201 -11.66 23.02 -2.14
C ARG A 201 -12.24 22.46 -3.44
N CYS A 202 -12.22 23.23 -4.53
CA CYS A 202 -12.65 22.77 -5.86
C CYS A 202 -11.79 21.59 -6.35
N TRP A 203 -10.46 21.69 -6.18
CA TRP A 203 -9.53 20.63 -6.54
C TRP A 203 -9.74 19.35 -5.74
N LEU A 204 -9.89 19.47 -4.42
CA LEU A 204 -10.16 18.33 -3.54
C LEU A 204 -11.50 17.67 -3.90
N ARG A 205 -12.55 18.46 -4.19
CA ARG A 205 -13.85 17.94 -4.65
C ARG A 205 -13.71 17.16 -5.95
N TRP A 206 -13.04 17.75 -6.94
CA TRP A 206 -12.81 17.08 -8.23
C TRP A 206 -12.04 15.77 -8.07
N LEU A 207 -10.96 15.78 -7.28
CA LEU A 207 -10.13 14.60 -7.05
C LEU A 207 -10.87 13.50 -6.28
N LEU A 208 -11.70 13.88 -5.31
CA LEU A 208 -12.58 12.94 -4.60
C LEU A 208 -13.64 12.35 -5.53
N ARG A 209 -14.27 13.18 -6.36
CA ARG A 209 -15.31 12.74 -7.32
C ARG A 209 -14.73 11.81 -8.38
N ASP A 210 -13.59 12.15 -8.98
CA ASP A 210 -12.92 11.31 -9.96
C ASP A 210 -12.50 9.95 -9.36
N ARG A 211 -11.96 9.96 -8.13
CA ARG A 211 -11.62 8.72 -7.42
C ARG A 211 -12.85 7.87 -7.08
N LEU A 212 -13.94 8.49 -6.61
CA LEU A 212 -15.20 7.79 -6.34
C LEU A 212 -15.81 7.22 -7.63
N ASP A 213 -15.78 7.95 -8.74
CA ASP A 213 -16.27 7.48 -10.04
C ASP A 213 -15.39 6.36 -10.61
N ALA A 214 -14.07 6.44 -10.42
CA ALA A 214 -13.16 5.35 -10.75
C ALA A 214 -13.44 4.09 -9.91
N GLN A 215 -13.68 4.25 -8.61
CA GLN A 215 -14.05 3.14 -7.71
C GLN A 215 -15.42 2.55 -8.10
N ARG A 216 -16.42 3.38 -8.37
CA ARG A 216 -17.74 2.95 -8.86
C ARG A 216 -17.63 2.15 -10.16
N ARG A 217 -16.86 2.64 -11.14
CA ARG A 217 -16.61 1.92 -12.41
C ARG A 217 -15.96 0.55 -12.17
N ARG A 218 -15.00 0.46 -11.26
CA ARG A 218 -14.35 -0.81 -10.89
C ARG A 218 -15.31 -1.78 -10.22
N VAL A 219 -16.12 -1.32 -9.26
CA VAL A 219 -17.13 -2.16 -8.59
C VAL A 219 -18.16 -2.67 -9.59
N LEU A 220 -18.63 -1.81 -10.50
CA LEU A 220 -19.56 -2.21 -11.56
C LEU A 220 -18.93 -3.24 -12.51
N ALA A 221 -17.67 -3.07 -12.89
CA ALA A 221 -16.95 -4.04 -13.71
C ALA A 221 -16.76 -5.38 -13.00
N GLN A 222 -16.41 -5.37 -11.70
CA GLN A 222 -16.30 -6.59 -10.89
C GLN A 222 -17.66 -7.30 -10.73
N ALA A 223 -18.75 -6.55 -10.54
CA ALA A 223 -20.10 -7.09 -10.47
C ALA A 223 -20.52 -7.74 -11.81
N GLN A 224 -20.14 -7.15 -12.95
CA GLN A 224 -20.37 -7.74 -14.27
C GLN A 224 -19.59 -9.05 -14.48
N VAL A 225 -18.34 -9.12 -14.00
CA VAL A 225 -17.55 -10.35 -14.02
C VAL A 225 -18.19 -11.42 -13.13
N GLY A 226 -18.63 -11.05 -11.92
CA GLY A 226 -19.34 -11.96 -11.01
C GLY A 226 -20.64 -12.50 -11.62
N ALA A 227 -21.46 -11.65 -12.23
CA ALA A 227 -22.68 -12.06 -12.92
C ALA A 227 -22.40 -13.01 -14.09
N SER A 228 -21.31 -12.78 -14.82
CA SER A 228 -20.88 -13.65 -15.93
C SER A 228 -20.41 -15.02 -15.42
N LEU A 229 -19.65 -15.06 -14.32
CA LEU A 229 -19.22 -16.31 -13.67
C LEU A 229 -20.42 -17.11 -13.16
N CYS A 230 -21.38 -16.47 -12.50
CA CYS A 230 -22.61 -17.15 -12.04
C CYS A 230 -23.38 -17.80 -13.19
N ARG A 231 -23.46 -17.15 -14.36
CA ARG A 231 -24.09 -17.73 -15.55
C ARG A 231 -23.33 -18.94 -16.08
N LEU A 232 -21.99 -18.88 -16.12
CA LEU A 232 -21.17 -20.01 -16.56
C LEU A 232 -21.34 -21.23 -15.65
N PHE A 233 -21.36 -21.03 -14.33
CA PHE A 233 -21.60 -22.12 -13.38
C PHE A 233 -23.01 -22.70 -13.49
N ALA A 234 -24.03 -21.85 -13.69
CA ALA A 234 -25.40 -22.32 -13.90
C ALA A 234 -25.54 -23.15 -15.18
N CYS A 235 -24.89 -22.74 -16.28
CA CYS A 235 -24.87 -23.52 -17.53
C CYS A 235 -24.14 -24.85 -17.36
N ALA A 236 -22.98 -24.87 -16.70
CA ALA A 236 -22.25 -26.12 -16.44
C ALA A 236 -23.05 -27.09 -15.57
N ALA A 237 -23.73 -26.58 -14.54
CA ALA A 237 -24.59 -27.39 -13.67
C ALA A 237 -25.78 -27.99 -14.43
N LEU A 238 -26.43 -27.21 -15.31
CA LEU A 238 -27.51 -27.71 -16.17
C LEU A 238 -27.00 -28.80 -17.11
N GLN A 239 -25.84 -28.60 -17.73
CA GLN A 239 -25.25 -29.58 -18.63
C GLN A 239 -24.91 -30.90 -17.92
N GLN A 240 -24.45 -30.85 -16.66
CA GLN A 240 -24.23 -32.07 -15.88
C GLN A 240 -25.53 -32.79 -15.51
N LEU A 241 -26.60 -32.05 -15.23
CA LEU A 241 -27.92 -32.64 -14.98
C LEU A 241 -28.50 -33.30 -16.23
N GLU A 242 -28.32 -32.69 -17.40
CA GLU A 242 -28.71 -33.28 -18.69
C GLU A 242 -27.92 -34.56 -18.98
N GLN A 243 -26.60 -34.55 -18.78
CA GLN A 243 -25.75 -35.75 -18.93
C GLN A 243 -26.16 -36.88 -17.97
N ALA A 244 -26.46 -36.56 -16.72
CA ALA A 244 -26.92 -37.53 -15.73
C ALA A 244 -28.33 -38.09 -16.04
N ALA A 245 -29.16 -37.34 -16.75
CA ALA A 245 -30.48 -37.79 -17.19
C ALA A 245 -30.41 -38.68 -18.45
N GLU A 246 -29.39 -38.49 -19.30
CA GLU A 246 -29.15 -39.32 -20.49
C GLU A 246 -28.44 -40.64 -20.17
N GLU A 247 -27.69 -40.73 -19.06
CA GLU A 247 -27.10 -41.99 -18.63
C GLU A 247 -28.20 -42.98 -18.21
N PRO A 248 -28.41 -44.09 -18.96
CA PRO A 248 -29.43 -45.05 -18.60
C PRO A 248 -29.08 -45.69 -17.26
N PRO A 249 -30.07 -45.98 -16.39
CA PRO A 249 -29.81 -46.57 -15.09
C PRO A 249 -29.04 -47.86 -15.28
N MET A 250 -27.81 -47.92 -14.76
CA MET A 250 -27.00 -49.13 -14.77
C MET A 250 -27.82 -50.24 -14.12
N THR A 251 -28.29 -51.15 -14.96
CA THR A 251 -29.03 -52.31 -14.49
C THR A 251 -28.06 -53.11 -13.61
N PRO A 252 -28.44 -53.41 -12.35
CA PRO A 252 -27.55 -54.11 -11.45
C PRO A 252 -27.25 -55.48 -12.06
N GLN A 253 -26.01 -55.67 -12.50
CA GLN A 253 -25.54 -56.97 -12.94
C GLN A 253 -25.72 -57.96 -11.78
N ARG A 254 -26.68 -58.86 -11.95
CA ARG A 254 -26.89 -59.99 -11.05
C ARG A 254 -25.57 -60.75 -10.94
N ARG A 255 -24.90 -60.62 -9.79
CA ARG A 255 -23.78 -61.49 -9.44
C ARG A 255 -24.34 -62.89 -9.24
N ASP A 256 -24.23 -63.71 -10.27
CA ASP A 256 -24.44 -65.14 -10.15
C ASP A 256 -23.39 -65.70 -9.19
N LYS A 257 -23.85 -66.10 -8.01
CA LYS A 257 -23.07 -66.87 -7.05
C LYS A 257 -22.91 -68.28 -7.61
N LYS A 258 -21.68 -68.64 -7.99
CA LYS A 258 -21.23 -70.02 -8.07
C LYS A 258 -20.42 -70.36 -6.83
#